data_AF-A0A951QK98-F1
#
_entry.id   AF-A0A951QK98-F1
#
_cell.length_a   1.000
_cell.length_b   1.000
_cell.length_c   1.000
_cell.angle_alpha   90.00
_cell.angle_beta   90.00
_cell.angle_gamma   90.00
#
_symmetry.space_group_name_H-M   'P 1'
#
loop_
_entity.id
_entity.type
_entity.pdbx_description
1 polymer ?
#
loop_
_entity_poly.entity_id
_entity_poly.type
_entity_poly.pdbx_seq_one_letter_code
_entity_poly.pdbx_strand_id
1 'polypeptide(L)'
;MWDQIREFKDIHSIGGKIWNKETKKWDSIDDYHVDHDYPFSMLLDDFCKIYGYSFDEIEVSSGLIVSDEIRTKWQRHHLVNASLQMLPISENLKKGSKYDISLRATK
;
A
#
# COMPACT_ATOMS: atom_id res chain seq x y z
N MET A 1 -5.43 0.85 -7.61
CA MET A 1 -4.75 1.21 -6.34
C MET A 1 -5.36 2.45 -5.72
N TRP A 2 -5.39 3.60 -6.41
CA TRP A 2 -6.08 4.80 -5.89
C TRP A 2 -7.57 4.56 -5.54
N ASP A 3 -8.29 3.79 -6.37
CA ASP A 3 -9.68 3.42 -6.07
C ASP A 3 -9.82 2.55 -4.81
N GLN A 4 -8.87 1.64 -4.58
CA GLN A 4 -8.87 0.77 -3.40
C GLN A 4 -8.55 1.55 -2.12
N ILE A 5 -7.65 2.55 -2.19
CA ILE A 5 -7.37 3.46 -1.07
C ILE A 5 -8.62 4.27 -0.74
N ARG A 6 -9.32 4.79 -1.75
CA ARG A 6 -10.57 5.54 -1.56
C ARG A 6 -11.66 4.64 -0.96
N GLU A 7 -11.89 3.48 -1.53
CA GLU A 7 -12.88 2.51 -1.03
C GLU A 7 -12.58 2.08 0.41
N PHE A 8 -11.32 1.81 0.72
CA PHE A 8 -10.90 1.49 2.07
C PHE A 8 -11.17 2.64 3.04
N LYS A 9 -10.88 3.89 2.64
CA LYS A 9 -11.20 5.10 3.42
C LYS A 9 -12.71 5.26 3.65
N ASP A 10 -13.53 5.00 2.63
CA ASP A 10 -14.99 5.12 2.70
C ASP A 10 -15.59 4.09 3.66
N ILE A 11 -15.12 2.84 3.62
CA ILE A 11 -15.57 1.76 4.52
C ILE A 11 -15.21 2.07 5.99
N HIS A 12 -14.08 2.74 6.23
CA HIS A 12 -13.54 2.97 7.58
C HIS A 12 -13.83 4.37 8.14
N SER A 13 -14.64 5.17 7.46
CA SER A 13 -15.01 6.51 7.92
C SER A 13 -16.50 6.77 7.86
N ILE A 14 -16.96 7.70 8.68
CA ILE A 14 -18.35 8.17 8.68
C ILE A 14 -18.29 9.69 8.53
N GLY A 15 -18.81 10.20 7.41
CA GLY A 15 -18.82 11.63 7.10
C GLY A 15 -17.41 12.26 7.08
N GLY A 16 -16.41 11.52 6.58
CA GLY A 16 -15.01 11.97 6.52
C GLY A 16 -14.28 11.93 7.87
N LYS A 17 -14.81 11.20 8.86
CA LYS A 17 -14.20 11.06 10.18
C LYS A 17 -13.94 9.60 10.53
N ILE A 18 -12.86 9.36 11.27
CA ILE A 18 -12.49 8.05 11.79
C ILE A 18 -12.44 8.07 13.31
N TRP A 19 -12.88 6.98 13.94
CA TRP A 19 -12.82 6.86 15.40
C TRP A 19 -11.42 6.43 15.84
N ASN A 20 -10.73 7.32 16.55
CA ASN A 20 -9.43 7.02 17.13
C ASN A 20 -9.62 6.27 18.46
N LYS A 21 -9.21 4.99 18.46
CA LYS A 21 -9.36 4.09 19.61
C LYS A 21 -8.46 4.46 20.78
N GLU A 22 -7.37 5.18 20.57
CA GLU A 22 -6.42 5.58 21.61
C GLU A 22 -6.89 6.85 22.31
N THR A 23 -7.20 7.88 21.52
CA THR A 23 -7.64 9.19 22.04
C THR A 23 -9.12 9.22 22.42
N LYS A 24 -9.90 8.22 22.00
CA LYS A 24 -11.37 8.12 22.16
C LYS A 24 -12.11 9.32 21.56
N LYS A 25 -11.66 9.78 20.39
CA LYS A 25 -12.22 10.93 19.66
C LYS A 25 -12.41 10.62 18.18
N TRP A 26 -13.23 11.43 17.53
CA TRP A 26 -13.35 11.46 16.07
C TRP A 26 -12.28 12.38 15.50
N ASP A 27 -11.41 11.82 14.67
CA ASP A 27 -10.37 12.55 13.95
C ASP A 27 -10.78 12.73 12.47
N SER A 28 -10.16 13.69 11.78
CA SER A 28 -10.37 13.84 10.34
C SER A 28 -9.73 12.66 9.61
N ILE A 29 -10.40 12.10 8.61
CA ILE A 29 -9.81 11.07 7.76
C ILE A 29 -8.59 11.58 6.97
N ASP A 30 -8.50 12.89 6.80
CA ASP A 30 -7.37 13.54 6.14
C ASP A 30 -6.08 13.48 6.98
N ASP A 31 -6.20 13.26 8.29
CA ASP A 31 -5.07 13.05 9.21
C ASP A 31 -4.52 11.62 9.16
N TYR A 32 -5.09 10.77 8.30
CA TYR A 32 -4.77 9.36 8.18
C TYR A 32 -4.33 8.95 6.77
N HIS A 33 -3.33 8.08 6.75
CA HIS A 33 -2.84 7.38 5.57
C HIS A 33 -3.39 5.95 5.54
N VAL A 34 -3.63 5.44 4.33
CA VAL A 34 -3.90 4.01 4.12
C VAL A 34 -2.57 3.38 3.72
N ASP A 35 -2.15 2.37 4.45
CA ASP A 35 -0.92 1.63 4.17
C ASP A 35 -1.17 0.12 4.29
N HIS A 36 -0.21 -0.70 3.86
CA HIS A 36 -0.21 -2.12 4.13
C HIS A 36 0.03 -2.40 5.61
N ASP A 37 -0.57 -3.46 6.13
CA ASP A 37 -0.27 -3.97 7.48
C ASP A 37 1.05 -4.75 7.59
N TYR A 38 1.68 -5.00 6.44
CA TYR A 38 2.99 -5.65 6.28
C TYR A 38 3.89 -4.86 5.29
N PRO A 39 5.21 -5.12 5.24
CA PRO A 39 6.10 -4.51 4.25
C PRO A 39 5.68 -4.81 2.80
N PHE A 40 5.55 -3.77 1.97
CA PHE A 40 5.13 -3.87 0.56
C PHE A 40 5.91 -4.93 -0.23
N SER A 41 7.22 -5.06 0.05
CA SER A 41 8.09 -6.05 -0.60
C SER A 41 7.63 -7.49 -0.41
N MET A 42 6.91 -7.82 0.67
CA MET A 42 6.38 -9.17 0.88
C MET A 42 5.31 -9.53 -0.16
N LEU A 43 4.37 -8.61 -0.42
CA LEU A 43 3.35 -8.83 -1.44
C LEU A 43 3.95 -8.86 -2.85
N LEU A 44 4.98 -8.03 -3.10
CA LEU A 44 5.68 -8.06 -4.38
C LEU A 44 6.48 -9.36 -4.57
N ASP A 45 7.15 -9.87 -3.52
CA ASP A 45 7.84 -11.16 -3.56
C ASP A 45 6.86 -12.32 -3.81
N ASP A 46 5.67 -12.30 -3.18
CA ASP A 46 4.63 -13.30 -3.40
C ASP A 46 4.04 -13.24 -4.81
N PHE A 47 3.80 -12.04 -5.34
CA PHE A 47 3.43 -11.84 -6.73
C PHE A 47 4.48 -12.43 -7.68
N CYS A 48 5.76 -12.14 -7.47
CA CYS A 48 6.84 -12.67 -8.29
C CYS A 48 6.83 -14.20 -8.33
N LYS A 49 6.70 -14.85 -7.16
CA LYS A 49 6.64 -16.32 -7.05
C LYS A 49 5.42 -16.92 -7.78
N ILE A 50 4.24 -16.30 -7.63
CA ILE A 50 2.99 -16.85 -8.20
C ILE A 50 2.98 -16.74 -9.73
N TYR A 51 3.47 -15.63 -10.26
CA TYR A 51 3.41 -15.36 -11.71
C TYR A 51 4.71 -15.70 -12.45
N GLY A 52 5.73 -16.20 -11.73
CA GLY A 52 7.00 -16.63 -12.31
C GLY A 52 7.87 -15.49 -12.81
N TYR A 53 7.75 -14.30 -12.19
CA TYR A 53 8.60 -13.14 -12.50
C TYR A 53 9.81 -13.10 -11.58
N SER A 54 10.96 -12.69 -12.12
CA SER A 54 12.06 -12.16 -11.32
C SER A 54 11.76 -10.72 -10.94
N PHE A 55 12.21 -10.29 -9.76
CA PHE A 55 12.10 -8.90 -9.35
C PHE A 55 12.82 -7.96 -10.34
N ASP A 56 13.95 -8.40 -10.88
CA ASP A 56 14.74 -7.65 -11.85
C ASP A 56 14.03 -7.46 -13.20
N GLU A 57 13.02 -8.26 -13.49
CA GLU A 57 12.18 -8.14 -14.70
C GLU A 57 11.04 -7.12 -14.50
N ILE A 58 10.77 -6.72 -13.26
CA ILE A 58 9.73 -5.74 -12.94
C ILE A 58 10.35 -4.35 -12.99
N GLU A 59 10.29 -3.75 -14.18
CA GLU A 59 10.67 -2.35 -14.35
C GLU A 59 9.69 -1.43 -13.60
N VAL A 60 10.22 -0.61 -12.70
CA VAL A 60 9.47 0.38 -11.92
C VAL A 60 9.98 1.78 -12.25
N SER A 61 9.09 2.66 -12.69
CA SER A 61 9.37 4.07 -12.94
C SER A 61 8.40 4.94 -12.15
N SER A 62 8.93 5.92 -11.40
CA SER A 62 8.12 6.80 -10.52
C SER A 62 7.18 6.04 -9.56
N GLY A 63 7.62 4.86 -9.08
CA GLY A 63 6.84 4.00 -8.19
C GLY A 63 5.73 3.19 -8.87
N LEU A 64 5.72 3.14 -10.21
CA LEU A 64 4.75 2.38 -10.99
C LEU A 64 5.43 1.32 -11.85
N ILE A 65 4.84 0.12 -11.90
CA ILE A 65 5.25 -0.94 -12.82
C ILE A 65 4.98 -0.46 -14.26
N VAL A 66 6.04 -0.43 -15.07
CA VAL A 66 6.01 0.13 -16.43
C VAL A 66 5.22 -0.76 -17.37
N SER A 67 5.52 -2.06 -17.39
CA SER A 67 4.84 -3.02 -18.26
C SER A 67 3.34 -3.09 -17.95
N ASP A 68 2.51 -2.79 -18.95
CA ASP A 68 1.05 -2.80 -18.84
C ASP A 68 0.49 -4.18 -18.43
N GLU A 69 1.10 -5.25 -18.95
CA GLU A 69 0.71 -6.62 -18.63
C GLU A 69 1.00 -6.94 -17.16
N ILE A 70 2.24 -6.68 -16.72
CA ILE A 70 2.66 -6.93 -15.34
C ILE A 70 1.86 -6.04 -14.39
N ARG A 71 1.66 -4.77 -14.74
CA ARG A 71 0.87 -3.82 -13.95
C ARG A 71 -0.55 -4.30 -13.75
N THR A 72 -1.20 -4.82 -14.79
CA THR A 72 -2.59 -5.34 -14.68
C THR A 72 -2.64 -6.57 -13.78
N LYS A 73 -1.69 -7.50 -13.92
CA LYS A 73 -1.59 -8.68 -13.04
C LYS A 73 -1.32 -8.27 -11.59
N TRP A 74 -0.39 -7.34 -11.39
CA TRP A 74 -0.07 -6.78 -10.08
C TRP A 74 -1.28 -6.13 -9.42
N GLN A 75 -2.03 -5.30 -10.15
CA GLN A 75 -3.24 -4.65 -9.61
C GLN A 75 -4.29 -5.66 -9.16
N ARG A 76 -4.51 -6.74 -9.91
CA ARG A 76 -5.45 -7.81 -9.52
C ARG A 76 -4.93 -8.59 -8.31
N HIS A 77 -3.66 -8.94 -8.31
CA HIS A 77 -3.04 -9.66 -7.20
C HIS A 77 -3.10 -8.83 -5.91
N HIS A 78 -2.76 -7.54 -5.99
CA HIS A 78 -2.83 -6.60 -4.89
C HIS A 78 -4.27 -6.43 -4.38
N LEU A 79 -5.27 -6.29 -5.27
CA LEU A 79 -6.66 -6.16 -4.86
C LEU A 79 -7.16 -7.36 -4.01
N VAL A 80 -6.68 -8.56 -4.32
CA VAL A 80 -7.11 -9.79 -3.64
C VAL A 80 -6.30 -10.08 -2.36
N ASN A 81 -5.01 -9.74 -2.35
CA ASN A 81 -4.07 -10.19 -1.32
C ASN A 81 -3.53 -9.05 -0.43
N ALA A 82 -3.80 -7.79 -0.77
CA ALA A 82 -3.43 -6.67 0.07
C ALA A 82 -4.30 -6.62 1.33
N SER A 83 -3.64 -6.66 2.49
CA SER A 83 -4.25 -6.28 3.75
C SER A 83 -3.80 -4.85 4.07
N LEU A 84 -4.77 -3.99 4.35
CA LEU A 84 -4.58 -2.55 4.51
C LEU A 84 -4.96 -2.13 5.94
N GLN A 85 -4.36 -1.05 6.40
CA GLN A 85 -4.62 -0.42 7.68
C GLN A 85 -4.71 1.11 7.53
N MET A 86 -5.47 1.74 8.44
CA MET A 86 -5.44 3.18 8.63
C MET A 86 -4.38 3.54 9.67
N LEU A 87 -3.46 4.43 9.32
CA LEU A 87 -2.41 4.93 10.22
C LEU A 87 -2.47 6.45 10.31
N PRO A 88 -2.39 7.05 11.52
CA PRO A 88 -2.17 8.48 11.63
C PRO A 88 -0.92 8.89 10.85
N ILE A 89 -0.98 10.01 10.11
CA ILE A 89 0.15 10.48 9.29
C ILE A 89 1.43 10.61 10.13
N SER A 90 1.31 11.08 11.37
CA SER A 90 2.43 11.23 12.31
C SER A 90 3.11 9.91 12.67
N GLU A 91 2.41 8.78 12.62
CA GLU A 91 2.96 7.44 12.84
C GLU A 91 3.52 6.84 11.56
N ASN A 92 2.87 7.11 10.43
CA ASN A 92 3.34 6.68 9.12
C ASN A 92 4.76 7.24 8.84
N LEU A 93 4.99 8.51 9.16
CA LEU A 93 6.31 9.15 9.04
C LEU A 93 7.38 8.49 9.94
N LYS A 94 6.99 7.96 11.09
CA LYS A 94 7.92 7.29 12.04
C LYS A 94 8.28 5.87 11.61
N LYS A 95 7.43 5.19 10.82
CA LYS A 95 7.74 3.86 10.29
C LYS A 95 8.89 3.91 9.28
N GLY A 96 9.23 5.09 8.77
CA GLY A 96 10.31 5.31 7.81
C GLY A 96 10.02 4.58 6.50
N SER A 97 10.88 4.80 5.51
CA SER A 97 10.85 4.20 4.19
C SER A 97 11.12 2.67 4.18
N LYS A 98 10.63 1.91 5.17
CA LYS A 98 10.61 0.43 5.20
C LYS A 98 9.90 -0.21 4.01
N TYR A 99 9.29 0.60 3.17
CA TYR A 99 8.45 0.27 2.03
C TYR A 99 9.05 0.77 0.71
N ASP A 100 10.28 1.30 0.74
CA ASP A 100 10.95 1.82 -0.45
C ASP A 100 11.56 0.69 -1.27
N ILE A 101 10.92 0.39 -2.42
CA ILE A 101 11.48 -0.51 -3.45
C ILE A 101 12.89 -0.06 -3.88
N SER A 102 13.22 1.23 -3.73
CA SER A 102 14.53 1.76 -4.12
C SER A 102 15.70 1.12 -3.35
N LEU A 103 15.46 0.59 -2.15
CA LEU A 103 16.50 -0.06 -1.34
C LEU A 103 16.95 -1.43 -1.87
N ARG A 104 16.19 -2.06 -2.78
CA ARG A 104 16.61 -3.27 -3.50
C ARG A 104 17.06 -3.01 -4.94
N ALA A 105 16.73 -1.85 -5.51
CA ALA A 105 17.09 -1.48 -6.89
C ALA A 105 18.54 -0.98 -7.06
N THR A 106 19.34 -0.90 -5.98
CA THR A 106 20.75 -0.45 -6.00
C THR A 106 21.75 -1.55 -5.66
N LYS A 107 21.68 -2.70 -6.34
CA LYS A 107 22.81 -3.63 -6.41
C LYS A 107 23.11 -4.06 -7.82
#